data_AF-W4M1M2-F1
#
_entry.id   AF-W4M1M2-F1
#
_cell.length_a   1.000
_cell.length_b   1.000
_cell.length_c   1.000
_cell.angle_alpha   90.00
_cell.angle_beta   90.00
_cell.angle_gamma   90.00
#
_symmetry.space_group_name_H-M   'P 1'
#
loop_
_entity.id
_entity.type
_entity.pdbx_description
1 polymer ?
#
loop_
_entity_poly.entity_id
_entity_poly.type
_entity_poly.pdbx_seq_one_letter_code
_entity_poly.pdbx_strand_id
1 'polypeptide(L)'
;MSKTMYHELKKVSWLLCILVSTPAFANSAYEAVQQGNTLYQQEQYDGAAKHYATAAEQLPDAAEVHFNQGNAAYKQQDFAKALEHYHQALQTADPALETQTKYNLGNVKYQQALQSVAKPQEAVANLKNAMTYYRDSLDADPKHPSARYNLELVHKLIQQIQQQQQQNQNQNQEQNQDQNQQSEQAQQDRESQQNQQDRQNQEQPSESERAQQDQEDQPEQESQQDPSDQQANASQDASEESTSPPESASQELTPEEAEQLLNAIRERTRETDREREQRRRARMRATRVDKDL
;
A
#
# COMPACT_ATOMS: atom_id res chain seq x y z
N MET A 1 -52.44 -32.16 59.71
CA MET A 1 -51.15 -32.10 58.97
C MET A 1 -50.13 -31.42 59.87
N SER A 2 -48.90 -31.93 59.97
CA SER A 2 -47.86 -31.38 60.87
C SER A 2 -47.17 -30.15 60.26
N LYS A 3 -46.60 -29.28 61.11
CA LYS A 3 -45.76 -28.14 60.67
C LYS A 3 -44.56 -28.58 59.81
N THR A 4 -44.08 -29.81 59.96
CA THR A 4 -42.96 -30.36 59.19
C THR A 4 -43.27 -30.52 57.70
N MET A 5 -44.46 -31.03 57.31
CA MET A 5 -44.82 -31.12 55.88
C MET A 5 -44.85 -29.76 55.18
N TYR A 6 -45.33 -28.72 55.89
CA TYR A 6 -45.39 -27.37 55.35
C TYR A 6 -44.02 -26.73 55.12
N HIS A 7 -42.96 -27.28 55.72
CA HIS A 7 -41.59 -26.79 55.58
C HIS A 7 -40.87 -27.46 54.39
N GLU A 8 -41.08 -28.75 54.16
CA GLU A 8 -40.46 -29.46 53.04
C GLU A 8 -41.10 -29.09 51.69
N LEU A 9 -42.42 -28.89 51.62
CA LEU A 9 -43.07 -28.38 50.39
C LEU A 9 -42.50 -27.01 49.96
N LYS A 10 -42.16 -26.14 50.93
CA LYS A 10 -41.54 -24.84 50.64
C LYS A 10 -40.10 -24.94 50.12
N LYS A 11 -39.32 -25.95 50.54
CA LYS A 11 -37.97 -26.20 50.00
C LYS A 11 -38.03 -26.69 48.55
N VAL A 12 -38.92 -27.64 48.25
CA VAL A 12 -39.14 -28.11 46.86
C VAL A 12 -39.59 -26.94 45.97
N SER A 13 -40.47 -26.08 46.48
CA SER A 13 -40.92 -24.86 45.79
C SER A 13 -39.84 -23.77 45.63
N TRP A 14 -38.65 -23.91 46.23
CA TRP A 14 -37.50 -23.00 46.05
C TRP A 14 -36.39 -23.58 45.17
N LEU A 15 -36.47 -24.87 44.82
CA LEU A 15 -35.50 -25.56 43.96
C LEU A 15 -35.97 -25.69 42.49
N LEU A 16 -37.22 -25.34 42.19
CA LEU A 16 -37.80 -25.39 40.82
C LEU A 16 -37.77 -24.03 40.11
N CYS A 17 -36.81 -23.15 40.44
CA CYS A 17 -36.66 -21.82 39.83
C CYS A 17 -35.24 -21.53 39.30
N ILE A 18 -34.41 -22.55 39.05
CA ILE A 18 -33.25 -22.40 38.14
C ILE A 18 -33.78 -22.52 36.70
N LEU A 19 -34.47 -21.47 36.26
CA LEU A 19 -34.98 -21.36 34.89
C LEU A 19 -33.83 -20.83 34.01
N VAL A 20 -33.13 -21.75 33.34
CA VAL A 20 -32.01 -21.43 32.43
C VAL A 20 -32.55 -20.73 31.18
N SER A 21 -32.78 -19.43 31.30
CA SER A 21 -33.57 -18.63 30.36
C SER A 21 -32.74 -17.96 29.25
N THR A 22 -31.77 -18.68 28.68
CA THR A 22 -30.86 -18.15 27.65
C THR A 22 -30.66 -19.11 26.46
N PRO A 23 -31.60 -19.08 25.49
CA PRO A 23 -31.23 -19.36 24.10
C PRO A 23 -31.58 -18.21 23.12
N ALA A 24 -32.43 -17.24 23.53
CA ALA A 24 -32.97 -16.22 22.64
C ALA A 24 -31.89 -15.34 21.97
N PHE A 25 -30.94 -14.82 22.76
CA PHE A 25 -29.87 -13.95 22.25
C PHE A 25 -28.87 -14.70 21.34
N ALA A 26 -28.52 -15.94 21.67
CA ALA A 26 -27.62 -16.73 20.83
C ALA A 26 -28.24 -16.99 19.44
N ASN A 27 -29.57 -17.14 19.37
CA ASN A 27 -30.29 -17.33 18.11
C ASN A 27 -30.28 -16.06 17.24
N SER A 28 -30.42 -14.86 17.83
CA SER A 28 -30.34 -13.60 17.08
C SER A 28 -28.92 -13.26 16.63
N ALA A 29 -27.89 -13.58 17.42
CA ALA A 29 -26.51 -13.40 17.02
C ALA A 29 -26.14 -14.30 15.83
N TYR A 30 -26.55 -15.58 15.87
CA TYR A 30 -26.36 -16.51 14.75
C TYR A 30 -27.12 -16.06 13.49
N GLU A 31 -28.38 -15.63 13.63
CA GLU A 31 -29.16 -15.10 12.51
C GLU A 31 -28.49 -13.86 11.87
N ALA A 32 -27.94 -12.96 12.69
CA ALA A 32 -27.17 -11.82 12.22
C ALA A 32 -25.87 -12.23 11.50
N VAL A 33 -25.15 -13.26 11.97
CA VAL A 33 -23.99 -13.82 11.22
C VAL A 33 -24.43 -14.39 9.88
N GLN A 34 -25.52 -15.17 9.82
CA GLN A 34 -26.01 -15.74 8.56
C GLN A 34 -26.47 -14.66 7.57
N GLN A 35 -27.20 -13.63 8.03
CA GLN A 35 -27.56 -12.48 7.19
C GLN A 35 -26.33 -11.68 6.74
N GLY A 36 -25.29 -11.59 7.58
CA GLY A 36 -24.01 -10.98 7.23
C GLY A 36 -23.27 -11.78 6.15
N ASN A 37 -23.21 -13.10 6.28
CA ASN A 37 -22.66 -14.02 5.28
C ASN A 37 -23.41 -13.87 3.95
N THR A 38 -24.74 -13.81 4.00
CA THR A 38 -25.64 -13.60 2.86
C THR A 38 -25.39 -12.28 2.12
N LEU A 39 -25.12 -11.21 2.88
CA LEU A 39 -24.78 -9.93 2.26
C LEU A 39 -23.32 -9.90 1.77
N TYR A 40 -22.44 -10.79 2.25
CA TYR A 40 -21.03 -10.82 1.88
C TYR A 40 -20.78 -11.48 0.51
N GLN A 41 -21.40 -12.64 0.19
CA GLN A 41 -21.17 -13.28 -1.12
C GLN A 41 -22.00 -12.62 -2.23
N GLN A 42 -23.06 -11.88 -1.88
CA GLN A 42 -23.74 -10.93 -2.77
C GLN A 42 -22.94 -9.64 -3.02
N GLU A 43 -21.70 -9.56 -2.52
CA GLU A 43 -20.79 -8.40 -2.57
C GLU A 43 -21.33 -7.11 -1.91
N GLN A 44 -22.41 -7.21 -1.13
CA GLN A 44 -23.01 -6.12 -0.37
C GLN A 44 -22.28 -5.93 0.97
N TYR A 45 -20.97 -5.68 0.90
CA TYR A 45 -20.07 -5.61 2.06
C TYR A 45 -20.50 -4.59 3.13
N ASP A 46 -21.11 -3.47 2.73
CA ASP A 46 -21.74 -2.47 3.61
C ASP A 46 -22.99 -2.97 4.35
N GLY A 47 -23.67 -3.97 3.82
CA GLY A 47 -24.73 -4.71 4.50
C GLY A 47 -24.12 -5.74 5.46
N ALA A 48 -23.20 -6.56 4.95
CA ALA A 48 -22.51 -7.60 5.71
C ALA A 48 -21.89 -7.05 7.02
N ALA A 49 -21.12 -5.97 6.92
CA ALA A 49 -20.48 -5.32 8.07
C ALA A 49 -21.47 -4.87 9.16
N LYS A 50 -22.69 -4.44 8.80
CA LYS A 50 -23.73 -4.04 9.77
C LYS A 50 -24.30 -5.26 10.49
N HIS A 51 -24.62 -6.32 9.77
CA HIS A 51 -25.14 -7.55 10.37
C HIS A 51 -24.07 -8.26 11.24
N TYR A 52 -22.80 -8.27 10.82
CA TYR A 52 -21.71 -8.72 11.68
C TYR A 52 -21.51 -7.82 12.93
N ALA A 53 -21.72 -6.50 12.82
CA ALA A 53 -21.70 -5.61 13.99
C ALA A 53 -22.85 -5.93 14.98
N THR A 54 -24.07 -6.20 14.50
CA THR A 54 -25.18 -6.66 15.34
C THR A 54 -24.91 -8.02 16.00
N ALA A 55 -24.14 -8.90 15.36
CA ALA A 55 -23.65 -10.13 15.99
C ALA A 55 -22.60 -9.83 17.08
N ALA A 56 -21.66 -8.89 16.83
CA ALA A 56 -20.61 -8.49 17.77
C ALA A 56 -21.17 -7.78 19.03
N GLU A 57 -22.29 -7.07 18.93
CA GLU A 57 -23.02 -6.52 20.11
C GLU A 57 -23.47 -7.62 21.09
N GLN A 58 -23.69 -8.85 20.60
CA GLN A 58 -24.21 -9.97 21.37
C GLN A 58 -23.12 -11.00 21.71
N LEU A 59 -22.06 -11.07 20.89
CA LEU A 59 -20.92 -11.98 21.01
C LEU A 59 -19.59 -11.21 20.84
N PRO A 60 -19.25 -10.28 21.75
CA PRO A 60 -18.12 -9.35 21.57
C PRO A 60 -16.74 -10.02 21.52
N ASP A 61 -16.61 -11.22 22.08
CA ASP A 61 -15.36 -12.00 22.10
C ASP A 61 -15.32 -13.11 21.02
N ALA A 62 -16.33 -13.20 20.14
CA ALA A 62 -16.39 -14.27 19.14
C ALA A 62 -15.45 -14.01 17.96
N ALA A 63 -14.32 -14.72 17.94
CA ALA A 63 -13.30 -14.60 16.90
C ALA A 63 -13.82 -14.78 15.45
N GLU A 64 -14.83 -15.63 15.24
CA GLU A 64 -15.47 -15.82 13.92
C GLU A 64 -16.20 -14.56 13.44
N VAL A 65 -16.88 -13.84 14.36
CA VAL A 65 -17.56 -12.58 14.03
C VAL A 65 -16.53 -11.52 13.65
N HIS A 66 -15.45 -11.41 14.42
CA HIS A 66 -14.33 -10.51 14.10
C HIS A 66 -13.64 -10.89 12.78
N PHE A 67 -13.43 -12.17 12.50
CA PHE A 67 -12.89 -12.63 11.22
C PHE A 67 -13.78 -12.18 10.05
N ASN A 68 -15.10 -12.31 10.19
CA ASN A 68 -16.07 -11.89 9.18
C ASN A 68 -16.19 -10.36 9.04
N GLN A 69 -16.04 -9.60 10.12
CA GLN A 69 -15.87 -8.14 10.05
C GLN A 69 -14.57 -7.75 9.33
N GLY A 70 -13.47 -8.47 9.58
CA GLY A 70 -12.20 -8.29 8.87
C GLY A 70 -12.31 -8.60 7.37
N ASN A 71 -13.04 -9.65 6.99
CA ASN A 71 -13.35 -9.99 5.61
C ASN A 71 -14.12 -8.85 4.92
N ALA A 72 -15.20 -8.36 5.54
CA ALA A 72 -16.00 -7.25 4.99
C ALA A 72 -15.17 -5.96 4.86
N ALA A 73 -14.40 -5.59 5.89
CA ALA A 73 -13.54 -4.42 5.88
C ALA A 73 -12.44 -4.49 4.81
N TYR A 74 -11.84 -5.67 4.59
CA TYR A 74 -10.87 -5.90 3.52
C TYR A 74 -11.49 -5.69 2.13
N LYS A 75 -12.71 -6.19 1.91
CA LYS A 75 -13.46 -6.00 0.66
C LYS A 75 -13.91 -4.55 0.43
N GLN A 76 -14.22 -3.81 1.50
CA GLN A 76 -14.44 -2.36 1.49
C GLN A 76 -13.15 -1.54 1.26
N GLN A 77 -11.99 -2.18 1.13
CA GLN A 77 -10.66 -1.56 1.10
C GLN A 77 -10.30 -0.74 2.37
N ASP A 78 -11.06 -0.91 3.46
CA ASP A 78 -10.73 -0.38 4.78
C ASP A 78 -9.72 -1.31 5.47
N PHE A 79 -8.49 -1.26 4.94
CA PHE A 79 -7.36 -2.02 5.45
C PHE A 79 -6.93 -1.59 6.86
N ALA A 80 -7.49 -0.51 7.42
CA ALA A 80 -7.28 -0.15 8.83
C ALA A 80 -8.20 -0.99 9.73
N LYS A 81 -9.52 -0.97 9.50
CA LYS A 81 -10.47 -1.84 10.24
C LYS A 81 -10.21 -3.32 10.01
N ALA A 82 -9.78 -3.71 8.81
CA ALA A 82 -9.44 -5.10 8.53
C ALA A 82 -8.33 -5.63 9.47
N LEU A 83 -7.26 -4.84 9.70
CA LEU A 83 -6.22 -5.21 10.68
C LEU A 83 -6.79 -5.33 12.09
N GLU A 84 -7.59 -4.36 12.54
CA GLU A 84 -8.18 -4.33 13.88
C GLU A 84 -9.01 -5.60 14.14
N HIS A 85 -9.97 -5.89 13.26
CA HIS A 85 -10.83 -7.05 13.37
C HIS A 85 -10.08 -8.38 13.22
N TYR A 86 -9.12 -8.52 12.30
CA TYR A 86 -8.31 -9.74 12.25
C TYR A 86 -7.41 -9.91 13.49
N HIS A 87 -6.91 -8.83 14.11
CA HIS A 87 -6.18 -8.92 15.38
C HIS A 87 -7.08 -9.34 16.56
N GLN A 88 -8.37 -9.01 16.53
CA GLN A 88 -9.37 -9.56 17.45
C GLN A 88 -9.67 -11.04 17.14
N ALA A 89 -9.75 -11.43 15.87
CA ALA A 89 -9.94 -12.82 15.45
C ALA A 89 -8.78 -13.76 15.85
N LEU A 90 -7.55 -13.23 15.97
CA LEU A 90 -6.39 -13.96 16.51
C LEU A 90 -6.52 -14.36 17.99
N GLN A 91 -7.59 -13.97 18.71
CA GLN A 91 -7.90 -14.51 20.05
C GLN A 91 -8.60 -15.89 19.99
N THR A 92 -8.76 -16.47 18.79
CA THR A 92 -9.33 -17.81 18.61
C THR A 92 -8.49 -18.93 19.27
N ALA A 93 -9.17 -20.01 19.66
CA ALA A 93 -8.56 -21.28 20.04
C ALA A 93 -8.64 -22.35 18.94
N ASP A 94 -9.25 -22.03 17.79
CA ASP A 94 -9.27 -22.89 16.60
C ASP A 94 -8.05 -22.59 15.68
N PRO A 95 -7.13 -23.56 15.48
CA PRO A 95 -5.98 -23.39 14.61
C PRO A 95 -6.35 -23.14 13.14
N ALA A 96 -7.52 -23.59 12.65
CA ALA A 96 -7.92 -23.35 11.27
C ALA A 96 -8.26 -21.87 11.07
N LEU A 97 -9.12 -21.31 11.92
CA LEU A 97 -9.43 -19.88 11.94
C LEU A 97 -8.17 -19.02 12.20
N GLU A 98 -7.25 -19.45 13.07
CA GLU A 98 -5.97 -18.75 13.30
C GLU A 98 -5.12 -18.70 12.02
N THR A 99 -4.98 -19.84 11.33
CA THR A 99 -4.21 -19.98 10.08
C THR A 99 -4.77 -19.10 8.96
N GLN A 100 -6.10 -19.07 8.82
CA GLN A 100 -6.79 -18.26 7.82
C GLN A 100 -6.75 -16.76 8.16
N THR A 101 -6.85 -16.40 9.44
CA THR A 101 -6.69 -15.03 9.93
C THR A 101 -5.28 -14.49 9.64
N LYS A 102 -4.24 -15.31 9.86
CA LYS A 102 -2.86 -14.96 9.47
C LYS A 102 -2.72 -14.76 7.96
N TYR A 103 -3.27 -15.65 7.14
CA TYR A 103 -3.27 -15.48 5.68
C TYR A 103 -3.91 -14.14 5.27
N ASN A 104 -5.06 -13.79 5.85
CA ASN A 104 -5.75 -12.53 5.56
C ASN A 104 -5.01 -11.29 6.08
N LEU A 105 -4.36 -11.34 7.25
CA LEU A 105 -3.43 -10.28 7.70
C LEU A 105 -2.28 -10.07 6.71
N GLY A 106 -1.80 -11.16 6.07
CA GLY A 106 -0.86 -11.11 4.96
C GLY A 106 -1.43 -10.32 3.77
N ASN A 107 -2.64 -10.65 3.33
CA ASN A 107 -3.33 -9.98 2.21
C ASN A 107 -3.55 -8.48 2.50
N VAL A 108 -3.98 -8.12 3.72
CA VAL A 108 -4.13 -6.72 4.14
C VAL A 108 -2.80 -5.98 4.07
N LYS A 109 -1.70 -6.61 4.50
CA LYS A 109 -0.36 -6.00 4.43
C LYS A 109 0.19 -5.90 3.01
N TYR A 110 -0.19 -6.80 2.11
CA TYR A 110 0.10 -6.65 0.68
C TYR A 110 -0.65 -5.47 0.07
N GLN A 111 -1.96 -5.35 0.31
CA GLN A 111 -2.76 -4.22 -0.19
C GLN A 111 -2.27 -2.87 0.37
N GLN A 112 -1.84 -2.84 1.64
CA GLN A 112 -1.15 -1.66 2.20
C GLN A 112 0.22 -1.38 1.56
N ALA A 113 0.88 -2.35 0.93
CA ALA A 113 2.06 -2.09 0.10
C ALA A 113 1.70 -1.48 -1.26
N LEU A 114 0.58 -1.89 -1.88
CA LEU A 114 0.03 -1.27 -3.09
C LEU A 114 -0.31 0.21 -2.84
N GLN A 115 -1.00 0.52 -1.74
CA GLN A 115 -1.31 1.91 -1.37
C GLN A 115 -0.05 2.76 -1.08
N SER A 116 1.04 2.13 -0.63
CA SER A 116 2.31 2.80 -0.34
C SER A 116 3.30 2.88 -1.52
N VAL A 117 2.89 2.61 -2.78
CA VAL A 117 3.76 2.73 -3.99
C VAL A 117 4.54 4.05 -4.07
N ALA A 118 3.94 5.15 -3.58
CA ALA A 118 4.54 6.47 -3.56
C ALA A 118 5.79 6.59 -2.65
N LYS A 119 6.02 5.61 -1.78
CA LYS A 119 7.04 5.57 -0.73
C LYS A 119 7.70 4.18 -0.69
N PRO A 120 8.71 3.88 -1.53
CA PRO A 120 9.23 2.53 -1.71
C PRO A 120 9.72 1.82 -0.42
N GLN A 121 10.16 2.57 0.60
CA GLN A 121 10.53 2.03 1.91
C GLN A 121 9.33 1.55 2.74
N GLU A 122 8.19 2.27 2.66
CA GLU A 122 6.95 1.93 3.35
C GLU A 122 6.28 0.73 2.66
N ALA A 123 6.27 0.69 1.32
CA ALA A 123 5.85 -0.48 0.55
C ALA A 123 6.68 -1.73 0.91
N VAL A 124 8.02 -1.63 0.97
CA VAL A 124 8.89 -2.77 1.37
C VAL A 124 8.68 -3.18 2.83
N ALA A 125 8.34 -2.25 3.74
CA ALA A 125 7.99 -2.59 5.12
C ALA A 125 6.66 -3.37 5.19
N ASN A 126 5.63 -2.92 4.45
CA ASN A 126 4.35 -3.60 4.34
C ASN A 126 4.48 -4.98 3.68
N LEU A 127 5.25 -5.11 2.60
CA LEU A 127 5.59 -6.42 2.00
C LEU A 127 6.30 -7.35 2.99
N LYS A 128 7.26 -6.87 3.80
CA LYS A 128 7.91 -7.69 4.83
C LYS A 128 6.91 -8.19 5.89
N ASN A 129 5.95 -7.37 6.28
CA ASN A 129 4.88 -7.79 7.21
C ASN A 129 3.98 -8.86 6.56
N ALA A 130 3.63 -8.71 5.28
CA ALA A 130 2.87 -9.72 4.54
C ALA A 130 3.63 -11.05 4.45
N MET A 131 4.92 -10.99 4.12
CA MET A 131 5.84 -12.13 4.08
C MET A 131 5.88 -12.90 5.41
N THR A 132 5.92 -12.18 6.54
CA THR A 132 5.83 -12.79 7.88
C THR A 132 4.50 -13.50 8.08
N TYR A 133 3.37 -12.84 7.82
CA TYR A 133 2.05 -13.42 8.04
C TYR A 133 1.76 -14.65 7.16
N TYR A 134 2.20 -14.67 5.90
CA TYR A 134 2.10 -15.87 5.06
C TYR A 134 2.97 -17.01 5.56
N ARG A 135 4.18 -16.71 6.06
CA ARG A 135 5.07 -17.70 6.68
C ARG A 135 4.47 -18.27 7.97
N ASP A 136 3.89 -17.42 8.81
CA ASP A 136 3.26 -17.82 10.08
C ASP A 136 1.93 -18.59 9.89
N SER A 137 1.29 -18.45 8.72
CA SER A 137 0.18 -19.29 8.26
C SER A 137 0.68 -20.66 7.78
N LEU A 138 1.77 -20.71 6.99
CA LEU A 138 2.40 -21.95 6.51
C LEU A 138 3.08 -22.77 7.62
N ASP A 139 3.55 -22.12 8.70
CA ASP A 139 4.04 -22.79 9.90
C ASP A 139 2.92 -23.58 10.61
N ALA A 140 1.63 -23.26 10.35
CA ALA A 140 0.46 -23.91 10.92
C ALA A 140 -0.22 -24.89 9.93
N ASP A 141 -0.45 -24.49 8.67
CA ASP A 141 -0.75 -25.42 7.56
C ASP A 141 0.31 -25.36 6.45
N PRO A 142 1.30 -26.27 6.46
CA PRO A 142 2.30 -26.38 5.41
C PRO A 142 1.77 -26.74 4.01
N LYS A 143 0.46 -27.02 3.86
CA LYS A 143 -0.19 -27.33 2.58
C LYS A 143 -1.01 -26.17 2.02
N HIS A 144 -1.21 -25.06 2.75
CA HIS A 144 -2.01 -23.93 2.31
C HIS A 144 -1.48 -23.38 0.96
N PRO A 145 -2.21 -23.57 -0.16
CA PRO A 145 -1.64 -23.37 -1.50
C PRO A 145 -1.34 -21.90 -1.77
N SER A 146 -2.35 -21.04 -1.53
CA SER A 146 -2.30 -19.59 -1.72
C SER A 146 -1.25 -18.92 -0.85
N ALA A 147 -1.13 -19.31 0.43
CA ALA A 147 -0.12 -18.75 1.33
C ALA A 147 1.31 -18.98 0.82
N ARG A 148 1.60 -20.18 0.28
CA ARG A 148 2.92 -20.52 -0.28
C ARG A 148 3.23 -19.71 -1.54
N TYR A 149 2.25 -19.55 -2.42
CA TYR A 149 2.37 -18.77 -3.64
C TYR A 149 2.54 -17.27 -3.34
N ASN A 150 1.68 -16.70 -2.48
CA ASN A 150 1.77 -15.30 -2.05
C ASN A 150 3.10 -14.99 -1.36
N LEU A 151 3.64 -15.92 -0.55
CA LEU A 151 4.95 -15.80 0.08
C LEU A 151 6.09 -15.69 -0.97
N GLU A 152 6.08 -16.54 -2.00
CA GLU A 152 7.07 -16.48 -3.09
C GLU A 152 6.96 -15.16 -3.87
N LEU A 153 5.73 -14.74 -4.20
CA LEU A 153 5.47 -13.50 -4.92
C LEU A 153 5.95 -12.26 -4.15
N VAL A 154 5.62 -12.17 -2.86
CA VAL A 154 6.05 -11.07 -1.97
C VAL A 154 7.57 -11.06 -1.79
N HIS A 155 8.22 -12.22 -1.66
CA HIS A 155 9.68 -12.30 -1.58
C HIS A 155 10.34 -11.78 -2.88
N LYS A 156 9.84 -12.21 -4.05
CA LYS A 156 10.28 -11.75 -5.37
C LYS A 156 10.10 -10.24 -5.55
N LEU A 157 8.96 -9.69 -5.13
CA LEU A 157 8.69 -8.25 -5.12
C LEU A 157 9.70 -7.46 -4.28
N ILE A 158 9.95 -7.90 -3.04
CA ILE A 158 10.95 -7.27 -2.15
C ILE A 158 12.33 -7.25 -2.81
N GLN A 159 12.76 -8.36 -3.43
CA GLN A 159 14.05 -8.43 -4.14
C GLN A 159 14.10 -7.46 -5.32
N GLN A 160 13.07 -7.42 -6.17
CA GLN A 160 13.05 -6.56 -7.37
C GLN A 160 13.03 -5.07 -7.01
N ILE A 161 12.30 -4.67 -5.97
CA ILE A 161 12.28 -3.29 -5.46
C ILE A 161 13.65 -2.90 -4.89
N GLN A 162 14.31 -3.79 -4.14
CA GLN A 162 15.64 -3.55 -3.58
C GLN A 162 16.71 -3.47 -4.68
N GLN A 163 16.68 -4.37 -5.66
CA GLN A 163 17.59 -4.37 -6.81
C GLN A 163 17.47 -3.06 -7.60
N GLN A 164 16.25 -2.56 -7.83
CA GLN A 164 16.07 -1.26 -8.47
C GLN A 164 16.63 -0.12 -7.61
N GLN A 165 16.34 -0.08 -6.30
CA GLN A 165 16.87 0.97 -5.43
C GLN A 165 18.41 1.00 -5.44
N GLN A 166 19.06 -0.16 -5.52
CA GLN A 166 20.52 -0.25 -5.68
C GLN A 166 21.00 0.23 -7.06
N GLN A 167 20.32 -0.15 -8.15
CA GLN A 167 20.65 0.33 -9.50
C GLN A 167 20.53 1.87 -9.61
N ASN A 168 19.43 2.45 -9.10
CA ASN A 168 19.25 3.90 -9.05
C ASN A 168 20.31 4.58 -8.16
N GLN A 169 20.74 3.97 -7.05
CA GLN A 169 21.85 4.52 -6.24
C GLN A 169 23.19 4.49 -6.99
N ASN A 170 23.51 3.40 -7.69
CA ASN A 170 24.75 3.30 -8.47
C ASN A 170 24.78 4.32 -9.62
N GLN A 171 23.71 4.44 -10.41
CA GLN A 171 23.61 5.43 -11.49
C GLN A 171 23.75 6.88 -10.98
N ASN A 172 23.19 7.18 -9.81
CA ASN A 172 23.37 8.48 -9.17
C ASN A 172 24.82 8.71 -8.69
N GLN A 173 25.59 7.66 -8.36
CA GLN A 173 27.01 7.80 -8.02
C GLN A 173 27.87 8.01 -9.28
N GLU A 174 27.66 7.20 -10.32
CA GLU A 174 28.33 7.31 -11.62
C GLU A 174 28.14 8.73 -12.21
N GLN A 175 26.89 9.20 -12.32
CA GLN A 175 26.60 10.53 -12.89
C GLN A 175 27.15 11.70 -12.04
N ASN A 176 27.43 11.50 -10.74
CA ASN A 176 28.12 12.49 -9.91
C ASN A 176 29.65 12.45 -10.12
N GLN A 177 30.24 11.27 -10.38
CA GLN A 177 31.66 11.16 -10.71
C GLN A 177 31.96 11.81 -12.07
N ASP A 178 31.15 11.53 -13.10
CA ASP A 178 31.27 12.18 -14.42
C ASP A 178 31.17 13.71 -14.32
N GLN A 179 30.22 14.21 -13.52
CA GLN A 179 30.00 15.64 -13.31
C GLN A 179 31.15 16.31 -12.54
N ASN A 180 31.80 15.61 -11.60
CA ASN A 180 33.02 16.09 -10.96
C ASN A 180 34.18 16.15 -11.96
N GLN A 181 34.43 15.09 -12.72
CA GLN A 181 35.51 15.06 -13.73
C GLN A 181 35.35 16.19 -14.77
N GLN A 182 34.14 16.40 -15.28
CA GLN A 182 33.84 17.53 -16.18
C GLN A 182 34.07 18.90 -15.53
N SER A 183 33.85 19.03 -14.22
CA SER A 183 34.06 20.28 -13.48
C SER A 183 35.55 20.55 -13.21
N GLU A 184 36.31 19.51 -12.86
CA GLU A 184 37.77 19.58 -12.69
C GLU A 184 38.46 19.90 -14.02
N GLN A 185 38.07 19.24 -15.11
CA GLN A 185 38.61 19.50 -16.45
C GLN A 185 38.28 20.93 -16.91
N ALA A 186 37.03 21.39 -16.75
CA ALA A 186 36.64 22.76 -17.09
C ALA A 186 37.33 23.83 -16.21
N GLN A 187 37.82 23.47 -15.02
CA GLN A 187 38.67 24.35 -14.21
C GLN A 187 40.11 24.37 -14.74
N GLN A 188 40.70 23.21 -15.08
CA GLN A 188 42.03 23.15 -15.70
C GLN A 188 42.10 23.89 -17.05
N ASP A 189 41.04 23.81 -17.87
CA ASP A 189 40.93 24.57 -19.12
C ASP A 189 40.92 26.08 -18.87
N ARG A 190 40.20 26.55 -17.83
CA ARG A 190 40.16 27.96 -17.43
C ARG A 190 41.51 28.46 -16.92
N GLU A 191 42.15 27.70 -16.01
CA GLU A 191 43.48 28.03 -15.49
C GLU A 191 44.53 28.03 -16.61
N SER A 192 44.39 27.15 -17.62
CA SER A 192 45.26 27.11 -18.80
C SER A 192 45.06 28.31 -19.73
N GLN A 193 43.81 28.73 -19.97
CA GLN A 193 43.49 29.93 -20.75
C GLN A 193 44.00 31.21 -20.06
N GLN A 194 43.78 31.33 -18.76
CA GLN A 194 44.23 32.47 -17.96
C GLN A 194 45.77 32.59 -17.98
N ASN A 195 46.49 31.48 -17.82
CA ASN A 195 47.96 31.43 -17.94
C ASN A 195 48.48 31.75 -19.36
N GLN A 196 47.68 31.57 -20.42
CA GLN A 196 48.06 32.03 -21.77
C GLN A 196 47.82 33.53 -21.94
N GLN A 197 46.70 34.04 -21.43
CA GLN A 197 46.34 35.45 -21.51
C GLN A 197 47.30 36.34 -20.69
N ASP A 198 47.72 35.88 -19.50
CA ASP A 198 48.73 36.57 -18.68
C ASP A 198 50.11 36.62 -19.36
N ARG A 199 50.47 35.62 -20.19
CA ARG A 199 51.71 35.66 -21.00
C ARG A 199 51.60 36.66 -22.15
N GLN A 200 50.49 36.67 -22.88
CA GLN A 200 50.27 37.65 -23.95
C GLN A 200 50.27 39.08 -23.43
N ASN A 201 49.67 39.32 -22.25
CA ASN A 201 49.71 40.63 -21.57
C ASN A 201 51.11 41.04 -21.07
N GLN A 202 52.08 40.11 -20.96
CA GLN A 202 53.48 40.43 -20.65
C GLN A 202 54.33 40.69 -21.91
N GLU A 203 53.84 40.36 -23.11
CA GLU A 203 54.58 40.50 -24.37
C GLU A 203 54.14 41.71 -25.24
N GLN A 204 53.12 42.48 -24.85
CA GLN A 204 52.72 43.73 -25.53
C GLN A 204 52.59 44.94 -24.58
N PRO A 205 53.15 46.11 -24.95
CA PRO A 205 52.77 47.41 -24.38
C PRO A 205 51.34 47.81 -24.81
N SER A 206 50.66 48.59 -23.98
CA SER A 206 49.26 49.01 -24.18
C SER A 206 49.06 50.07 -25.26
N GLU A 207 48.10 49.85 -26.18
CA GLU A 207 47.45 50.88 -27.01
C GLU A 207 45.91 50.71 -27.03
N SER A 208 45.20 51.58 -27.76
CA SER A 208 43.81 52.02 -27.44
C SER A 208 42.69 51.51 -28.38
N GLU A 209 41.47 51.46 -27.82
CA GLU A 209 40.17 51.84 -28.45
C GLU A 209 39.44 50.98 -29.52
N ARG A 210 38.09 51.11 -29.48
CA ARG A 210 37.06 50.95 -30.56
C ARG A 210 36.66 49.53 -31.00
N ALA A 211 35.38 49.13 -30.87
CA ALA A 211 34.21 49.34 -31.77
C ALA A 211 33.99 48.12 -32.72
N GLN A 212 32.83 47.71 -33.25
CA GLN A 212 31.43 48.21 -33.40
C GLN A 212 30.44 47.00 -33.26
N GLN A 213 29.13 47.13 -33.00
CA GLN A 213 27.96 47.16 -33.95
C GLN A 213 28.00 46.17 -35.14
N ASP A 214 26.91 45.48 -35.58
CA ASP A 214 25.50 45.34 -35.08
C ASP A 214 25.10 43.83 -34.86
N GLN A 215 24.10 43.12 -35.43
CA GLN A 215 22.99 43.36 -36.41
C GLN A 215 21.93 42.21 -36.38
N GLU A 216 20.65 42.51 -36.71
CA GLU A 216 19.56 41.74 -37.43
C GLU A 216 19.50 40.18 -37.46
N ASP A 217 18.34 39.45 -37.49
CA ASP A 217 16.89 39.78 -37.48
C ASP A 217 15.96 38.56 -37.10
N GLN A 218 14.63 38.74 -37.25
CA GLN A 218 13.44 37.87 -36.99
C GLN A 218 13.35 36.45 -37.63
N PRO A 219 12.43 35.57 -37.15
CA PRO A 219 11.08 35.40 -37.77
C PRO A 219 9.88 35.24 -36.78
N GLU A 220 8.70 34.90 -37.31
CA GLU A 220 7.37 35.31 -36.81
C GLU A 220 6.47 34.25 -36.09
N GLN A 221 5.22 34.66 -35.83
CA GLN A 221 4.01 34.01 -35.27
C GLN A 221 3.75 32.55 -35.73
N GLU A 222 3.27 31.62 -34.91
CA GLU A 222 2.03 31.57 -34.09
C GLU A 222 0.74 31.27 -34.90
N SER A 223 0.09 30.14 -34.58
CA SER A 223 -1.30 29.80 -34.93
C SER A 223 -1.79 28.65 -34.04
N GLN A 224 -2.94 28.80 -33.40
CA GLN A 224 -3.61 27.75 -32.61
C GLN A 224 -4.96 27.40 -33.26
N GLN A 225 -5.36 26.12 -33.21
CA GLN A 225 -6.77 25.72 -33.32
C GLN A 225 -7.03 24.33 -32.73
N ASP A 226 -8.14 24.21 -32.02
CA ASP A 226 -8.79 23.00 -31.47
C ASP A 226 -10.30 23.21 -31.72
N PRO A 227 -11.12 22.18 -32.00
CA PRO A 227 -12.01 21.72 -30.93
C PRO A 227 -12.43 20.22 -30.95
N SER A 228 -12.31 19.60 -29.77
CA SER A 228 -13.39 18.88 -29.05
C SER A 228 -14.00 17.53 -29.52
N ASP A 229 -14.00 16.57 -28.56
CA ASP A 229 -15.19 15.92 -27.95
C ASP A 229 -15.58 14.43 -28.18
N GLN A 230 -16.24 13.86 -27.14
CA GLN A 230 -16.96 12.56 -27.03
C GLN A 230 -16.09 11.26 -27.00
N GLN A 231 -16.45 10.14 -26.34
CA GLN A 231 -17.65 9.74 -25.55
C GLN A 231 -17.32 8.63 -24.52
N ALA A 232 -18.18 8.38 -23.51
CA ALA A 232 -18.16 7.16 -22.65
C ALA A 232 -19.57 6.81 -22.10
N ASN A 233 -19.87 5.53 -21.79
CA ASN A 233 -21.21 5.10 -21.33
C ASN A 233 -21.26 3.74 -20.55
N ALA A 234 -22.22 3.64 -19.61
CA ALA A 234 -22.94 2.48 -19.03
C ALA A 234 -22.25 1.17 -18.53
N SER A 235 -22.21 1.01 -17.19
CA SER A 235 -23.06 0.13 -16.31
C SER A 235 -23.23 -1.41 -16.46
N GLN A 236 -23.59 -2.04 -15.30
CA GLN A 236 -24.28 -3.35 -15.04
C GLN A 236 -23.45 -4.67 -15.01
N ASP A 237 -23.85 -5.78 -14.33
CA ASP A 237 -24.63 -6.02 -13.07
C ASP A 237 -24.63 -7.55 -12.64
N ALA A 238 -24.86 -7.83 -11.35
CA ALA A 238 -25.46 -9.03 -10.70
C ALA A 238 -24.87 -10.49 -10.71
N SER A 239 -25.35 -11.27 -9.72
CA SER A 239 -25.36 -12.76 -9.49
C SER A 239 -24.11 -13.43 -8.85
N GLU A 240 -24.20 -14.48 -8.00
CA GLU A 240 -25.29 -15.12 -7.22
C GLU A 240 -24.68 -15.94 -6.04
N GLU A 241 -25.45 -16.39 -5.04
CA GLU A 241 -24.92 -16.85 -3.72
C GLU A 241 -25.24 -18.32 -3.31
N SER A 242 -24.39 -18.92 -2.46
CA SER A 242 -24.58 -20.24 -1.80
C SER A 242 -24.53 -20.19 -0.26
N THR A 243 -25.08 -21.22 0.41
CA THR A 243 -25.33 -21.21 1.86
C THR A 243 -24.22 -21.88 2.70
N SER A 244 -23.05 -21.25 2.75
CA SER A 244 -21.94 -21.61 3.64
C SER A 244 -21.59 -20.41 4.55
N PRO A 245 -20.82 -20.55 5.64
CA PRO A 245 -19.90 -19.47 6.02
C PRO A 245 -19.09 -19.14 4.76
N PRO A 246 -18.86 -17.86 4.40
CA PRO A 246 -18.22 -17.54 3.14
C PRO A 246 -16.86 -18.24 3.10
N GLU A 247 -16.73 -19.28 2.27
CA GLU A 247 -15.42 -19.78 1.88
C GLU A 247 -14.68 -18.55 1.41
N SER A 248 -13.58 -18.22 2.09
CA SER A 248 -12.81 -17.05 1.70
C SER A 248 -12.43 -17.29 0.25
N ALA A 249 -13.02 -16.49 -0.64
CA ALA A 249 -12.61 -16.39 -2.02
C ALA A 249 -11.18 -15.86 -1.95
N SER A 250 -10.24 -16.81 -1.79
CA SER A 250 -8.92 -16.56 -1.28
C SER A 250 -8.15 -15.95 -2.43
N GLN A 251 -8.27 -14.63 -2.54
CA GLN A 251 -7.66 -13.83 -3.59
C GLN A 251 -6.14 -14.05 -3.50
N GLU A 252 -5.68 -15.00 -4.30
CA GLU A 252 -4.28 -15.26 -4.55
C GLU A 252 -3.74 -14.01 -5.23
N LEU A 253 -2.68 -13.45 -4.68
CA LEU A 253 -2.18 -12.14 -5.12
C LEU A 253 -1.73 -12.26 -6.58
N THR A 254 -2.30 -11.49 -7.50
CA THR A 254 -2.12 -11.84 -8.91
C THR A 254 -0.74 -11.42 -9.43
N PRO A 255 -0.17 -12.12 -10.44
CA PRO A 255 1.04 -11.67 -11.12
C PRO A 255 0.91 -10.24 -11.68
N GLU A 256 -0.30 -9.87 -12.09
CA GLU A 256 -0.63 -8.55 -12.65
C GLU A 256 -0.66 -7.46 -11.57
N GLU A 257 -1.24 -7.71 -10.38
CA GLU A 257 -1.14 -6.78 -9.23
C GLU A 257 0.33 -6.56 -8.85
N ALA A 258 1.13 -7.64 -8.84
CA ALA A 258 2.55 -7.58 -8.54
C ALA A 258 3.35 -6.80 -9.61
N GLU A 259 3.04 -6.97 -10.89
CA GLU A 259 3.65 -6.16 -11.96
C GLU A 259 3.21 -4.69 -11.89
N GLN A 260 1.95 -4.39 -11.57
CA GLN A 260 1.46 -3.03 -11.35
C GLN A 260 2.20 -2.34 -10.20
N LEU A 261 2.39 -3.03 -9.06
CA LEU A 261 3.20 -2.57 -7.92
C LEU A 261 4.63 -2.21 -8.34
N LEU A 262 5.28 -3.10 -9.09
CA LEU A 262 6.64 -2.86 -9.60
C LEU A 262 6.68 -1.67 -10.54
N ASN A 263 5.74 -1.55 -11.47
CA ASN A 263 5.72 -0.48 -12.47
C ASN A 263 5.41 0.89 -11.83
N ALA A 264 4.46 0.97 -10.89
CA ALA A 264 4.21 2.17 -10.11
C ALA A 264 5.44 2.63 -9.30
N ILE A 265 6.12 1.70 -8.61
CA ILE A 265 7.37 2.00 -7.89
C ILE A 265 8.49 2.42 -8.86
N ARG A 266 8.61 1.77 -10.03
CA ARG A 266 9.61 2.08 -11.05
C ARG A 266 9.44 3.50 -11.58
N GLU A 267 8.22 3.86 -11.94
CA GLU A 267 7.87 5.17 -12.48
C GLU A 267 8.06 6.26 -11.42
N ARG A 268 7.53 6.06 -10.21
CA ARG A 268 7.68 7.03 -9.12
C ARG A 268 9.14 7.30 -8.74
N THR A 269 9.98 6.27 -8.78
CA THR A 269 11.43 6.44 -8.52
C THR A 269 12.09 7.26 -9.63
N ARG A 270 11.76 6.99 -10.91
CA ARG A 270 12.22 7.78 -12.07
C ARG A 270 11.75 9.24 -12.02
N GLU A 271 10.51 9.51 -11.62
CA GLU A 271 10.00 10.87 -11.39
C GLU A 271 10.82 11.59 -10.32
N THR A 272 11.01 10.94 -9.17
CA THR A 272 11.73 11.51 -8.03
C THR A 272 13.17 11.87 -8.40
N ASP A 273 13.86 11.02 -9.17
CA ASP A 273 15.22 11.29 -9.64
C ASP A 273 15.27 12.37 -10.74
N ARG A 274 14.27 12.44 -11.64
CA ARG A 274 14.12 13.57 -12.58
C ARG A 274 13.90 14.90 -11.86
N GLU A 275 13.05 14.94 -10.84
CA GLU A 275 12.84 16.14 -10.01
C GLU A 275 14.13 16.57 -9.30
N ARG A 276 14.86 15.62 -8.70
CA ARG A 276 16.16 15.87 -8.06
C ARG A 276 17.15 16.47 -9.05
N GLU A 277 17.25 15.90 -10.26
CA GLU A 277 18.14 16.43 -11.27
C GLU A 277 17.71 17.83 -11.75
N GLN A 278 16.42 18.07 -12.02
CA GLN A 278 15.93 19.40 -12.40
C GLN A 278 16.25 20.44 -11.31
N ARG A 279 16.04 20.11 -10.03
CA ARG A 279 16.40 20.96 -8.89
C ARG A 279 17.92 21.19 -8.79
N ARG A 280 18.77 20.18 -9.08
CA ARG A 280 20.24 20.31 -9.17
C ARG A 280 20.64 21.25 -10.31
N ARG A 281 20.10 21.05 -11.53
CA ARG A 281 20.37 21.87 -12.72
C ARG A 281 19.92 23.33 -12.51
N ALA A 282 18.77 23.55 -11.86
CA ALA A 282 18.28 24.89 -11.52
C ALA A 282 19.22 25.61 -10.54
N ARG A 283 19.65 24.95 -9.45
CA ARG A 283 20.64 25.49 -8.50
C ARG A 283 21.95 25.86 -9.20
N MET A 284 22.48 24.97 -10.04
CA MET A 284 23.72 25.21 -10.80
C MET A 284 23.62 26.41 -11.75
N ARG A 285 22.44 26.67 -12.33
CA ARG A 285 22.20 27.87 -13.15
C ARG A 285 22.21 29.15 -12.32
N ALA A 286 21.52 29.16 -11.18
CA ALA A 286 21.52 30.33 -10.27
C ALA A 286 22.95 30.70 -9.84
N THR A 287 23.73 29.73 -9.33
CA THR A 287 25.11 29.94 -8.90
C THR A 287 26.13 30.24 -10.01
N ARG A 288 25.69 30.31 -11.28
CA ARG A 288 26.47 30.90 -12.38
C ARG A 288 26.07 32.37 -12.59
N VAL A 289 24.77 32.67 -12.69
CA VAL A 289 24.27 34.04 -12.82
C VAL A 289 24.77 34.94 -11.68
N ASP A 290 24.80 34.43 -10.45
CA ASP A 290 25.32 35.16 -9.26
C ASP A 290 26.85 35.42 -9.30
N LYS A 291 27.57 35.00 -10.35
CA LYS A 291 29.02 35.21 -10.55
C LYS A 291 29.36 36.05 -11.78
N ASP A 292 28.37 36.35 -12.61
CA ASP A 292 28.51 37.11 -13.86
C ASP A 292 27.95 38.55 -13.69
N LEU A 293 27.88 39.04 -12.43
CA LEU A 293 27.37 40.34 -11.96
C LEU A 293 28.36 41.02 -11.00
#